data_AF-A0A957CQ77-F1
#
_entry.id   AF-A0A957CQ77-F1
#
_cell.length_a   1.000
_cell.length_b   1.000
_cell.length_c   1.000
_cell.angle_alpha   90.00
_cell.angle_beta   90.00
_cell.angle_gamma   90.00
#
_symmetry.space_group_name_H-M   'P 1'
#
loop_
_entity.id
_entity.type
_entity.pdbx_description
1 polymer ?
#
loop_
_entity_poly.entity_id
_entity_poly.type
_entity_poly.pdbx_seq_one_letter_code
_entity_poly.pdbx_strand_id
1 'polypeptide(L)'
;MFQSGFLGTNANFVTDLTLLAEIILFIALSMGVVAQRRGKYKLHDWIQTPVVILNLFLIIFVMISSFLGQRVISTLPQRPGEAYYLVVAIHAGLGLIAEGLAIYCLLAGHQILPRKIGRLRYWMWTTFAFWTAALIAGVATYAVWYMQPSPPTTELTNQLTTELTNQP
;
A
#
# COMPACT_ATOMS: atom_id res chain seq x y z
N MET A 1 -16.79 -7.76 -14.22
CA MET A 1 -17.43 -6.62 -13.53
C MET A 1 -16.87 -6.59 -12.11
N PHE A 2 -15.96 -5.67 -11.80
CA PHE A 2 -15.56 -5.47 -10.40
C PHE A 2 -16.66 -4.65 -9.73
N GLN A 3 -17.23 -5.20 -8.65
CA GLN A 3 -18.23 -4.50 -7.85
C GLN A 3 -17.65 -3.18 -7.32
N SER A 4 -18.52 -2.17 -7.24
CA SER A 4 -18.22 -0.91 -6.55
C SER A 4 -17.64 -1.18 -5.17
N GLY A 5 -16.67 -0.36 -4.75
CA GLY A 5 -16.11 -0.40 -3.41
C GLY A 5 -17.17 -0.24 -2.32
N PHE A 6 -16.83 -0.70 -1.12
CA PHE A 6 -17.70 -0.60 0.06
C PHE A 6 -17.42 0.64 0.91
N LEU A 7 -16.32 1.35 0.65
CA LEU A 7 -15.94 2.58 1.35
C LEU A 7 -16.61 3.84 0.78
N GLY A 8 -17.49 3.69 -0.22
CA GLY A 8 -18.25 4.81 -0.81
C GLY A 8 -17.41 5.75 -1.68
N THR A 9 -16.26 5.28 -2.18
CA THR A 9 -15.37 6.01 -3.10
C THR A 9 -15.49 5.44 -4.53
N ASN A 10 -14.76 6.03 -5.49
CA ASN A 10 -14.68 5.48 -6.85
C ASN A 10 -13.79 4.21 -6.94
N ALA A 11 -13.31 3.70 -5.81
CA ALA A 11 -12.51 2.47 -5.76
C ALA A 11 -13.35 1.23 -6.07
N ASN A 12 -12.69 0.17 -6.53
CA ASN A 12 -13.31 -1.14 -6.63
C ASN A 12 -13.16 -1.91 -5.31
N PHE A 13 -13.92 -3.00 -5.15
CA PHE A 13 -13.87 -3.83 -3.96
C PHE A 13 -12.46 -4.32 -3.57
N VAL A 14 -11.61 -4.67 -4.54
CA VAL A 14 -10.25 -5.18 -4.28
C VAL A 14 -9.36 -4.08 -3.71
N THR A 15 -9.48 -2.86 -4.21
CA THR A 15 -8.75 -1.70 -3.71
C THR A 15 -9.11 -1.39 -2.26
N ASP A 16 -10.41 -1.36 -1.94
CA ASP A 16 -10.87 -1.12 -0.56
C ASP A 16 -10.42 -2.23 0.39
N LEU A 17 -10.54 -3.49 -0.04
CA LEU A 17 -10.09 -4.64 0.73
C LEU A 17 -8.58 -4.61 0.97
N THR A 18 -7.80 -4.17 -0.02
CA THR A 18 -6.34 -4.06 0.10
C THR A 18 -5.97 -3.01 1.14
N LEU A 19 -6.57 -1.81 1.08
CA LEU A 19 -6.33 -0.77 2.08
C LEU A 19 -6.68 -1.25 3.50
N LEU A 20 -7.81 -1.94 3.65
CA LEU A 20 -8.21 -2.51 4.93
C LEU A 20 -7.22 -3.57 5.41
N ALA A 21 -6.76 -4.44 4.52
CA ALA A 21 -5.76 -5.47 4.82
C ALA A 21 -4.43 -4.83 5.29
N GLU A 22 -3.95 -3.78 4.61
CA GLU A 22 -2.75 -3.05 5.01
C GLU A 22 -2.88 -2.44 6.41
N ILE A 23 -4.03 -1.84 6.73
CA ILE A 23 -4.29 -1.29 8.07
C ILE A 23 -4.27 -2.40 9.13
N ILE A 24 -4.91 -3.54 8.86
CA ILE A 24 -4.91 -4.71 9.77
C ILE A 24 -3.49 -5.23 9.98
N LEU A 25 -2.72 -5.37 8.89
CA LEU A 25 -1.32 -5.79 8.95
C LEU A 25 -0.48 -4.80 9.76
N PHE A 26 -0.69 -3.49 9.63
CA PHE A 26 0.01 -2.49 10.42
C PHE A 26 -0.35 -2.54 11.92
N ILE A 27 -1.60 -2.85 12.25
CA ILE A 27 -2.00 -3.10 13.64
C ILE A 27 -1.28 -4.34 14.19
N ALA A 28 -1.23 -5.43 13.42
CA ALA A 28 -0.50 -6.64 13.80
C ALA A 28 1.02 -6.36 13.94
N LEU A 29 1.60 -5.56 13.05
CA LEU A 29 2.98 -5.09 13.12
C LEU A 29 3.22 -4.36 14.46
N SER A 30 2.33 -3.43 14.81
CA SER A 30 2.38 -2.68 16.07
C SER A 30 2.24 -3.58 17.29
N MET A 31 1.38 -4.60 17.25
CA MET A 31 1.28 -5.61 18.31
C MET A 31 2.58 -6.39 18.48
N GLY A 32 3.27 -6.74 17.39
CA GLY A 32 4.58 -7.38 17.46
C GLY A 32 5.65 -6.50 18.09
N VAL A 33 5.64 -5.18 17.83
CA VAL A 33 6.53 -4.22 18.51
C VAL A 33 6.25 -4.20 20.01
N VAL A 34 4.98 -4.19 20.42
CA VAL A 34 4.60 -4.25 21.85
C VAL A 34 5.05 -5.57 22.47
N ALA A 35 4.87 -6.70 21.79
CA ALA A 35 5.31 -8.01 22.27
C ALA A 35 6.84 -8.05 22.48
N GLN A 36 7.61 -7.51 21.53
CA GLN A 36 9.07 -7.40 21.65
C GLN A 36 9.49 -6.52 22.83
N ARG A 37 8.84 -5.36 23.02
CA ARG A 37 9.14 -4.46 24.16
C ARG A 37 8.84 -5.09 25.51
N ARG A 38 7.88 -6.01 25.56
CA ARG A 38 7.53 -6.80 26.75
C ARG A 38 8.39 -8.06 26.91
N GLY A 39 9.43 -8.25 26.09
CA GLY A 39 10.32 -9.42 26.12
C GLY A 39 9.71 -10.72 25.59
N LYS A 40 8.52 -10.66 24.98
CA LYS A 40 7.81 -11.84 24.43
C LYS A 40 8.26 -12.11 22.99
N TYR A 41 9.53 -12.49 22.81
CA TYR A 41 10.13 -12.66 21.48
C TYR A 41 9.47 -13.75 20.64
N LYS A 42 9.05 -14.88 21.24
CA LYS A 42 8.32 -15.93 20.52
C LYS A 42 7.00 -15.41 19.92
N LEU A 43 6.26 -14.60 20.67
CA LEU A 43 5.00 -14.02 20.19
C LEU A 43 5.26 -12.99 19.09
N HIS A 44 6.34 -12.20 19.21
CA HIS A 44 6.78 -11.31 18.15
C HIS A 44 7.03 -12.09 16.85
N ASP A 45 7.84 -13.14 16.87
CA ASP A 45 8.15 -13.93 15.67
C ASP A 45 6.89 -14.56 15.04
N TRP A 46 6.00 -15.10 15.87
CA TRP A 46 4.73 -15.68 15.41
C TRP A 46 3.78 -14.69 14.75
N ILE A 47 3.83 -13.41 15.14
CA ILE A 47 3.00 -12.35 14.52
C ILE A 47 3.71 -11.77 13.30
N GLN A 48 5.02 -11.51 13.39
CA GLN A 48 5.75 -10.80 12.34
C GLN A 48 5.96 -11.65 11.09
N THR A 49 6.23 -12.96 11.23
CA THR A 49 6.48 -13.83 10.08
C THR A 49 5.28 -13.87 9.13
N PRO A 50 4.03 -14.13 9.59
CA PRO A 50 2.85 -14.04 8.72
C PRO A 50 2.64 -12.65 8.14
N VAL A 51 2.89 -11.58 8.91
CA VAL A 51 2.71 -10.19 8.43
C VAL A 51 3.61 -9.91 7.24
N VAL A 52 4.91 -10.24 7.35
CA VAL A 52 5.87 -10.03 6.26
C VAL A 52 5.50 -10.89 5.04
N ILE A 53 5.18 -12.17 5.23
CA ILE A 53 4.82 -13.06 4.12
C ILE A 53 3.55 -12.60 3.41
N LEU A 54 2.51 -12.24 4.16
CA LEU A 54 1.25 -11.76 3.60
C LEU A 54 1.43 -10.42 2.90
N ASN A 55 2.24 -9.52 3.46
CA ASN A 55 2.57 -8.25 2.82
C ASN A 55 3.32 -8.44 1.51
N LEU A 56 4.30 -9.35 1.47
CA LEU A 56 5.01 -9.71 0.24
C LEU A 56 4.04 -10.22 -0.85
N PHE A 57 3.06 -11.04 -0.45
CA PHE A 57 2.01 -11.50 -1.37
C PHE A 57 1.17 -10.32 -1.89
N LEU A 58 0.73 -9.40 -1.03
CA LEU A 58 -0.02 -8.22 -1.46
C LEU A 58 0.79 -7.35 -2.43
N ILE A 59 2.09 -7.15 -2.18
CA ILE A 59 2.97 -6.42 -3.11
C ILE A 59 3.02 -7.13 -4.47
N ILE A 60 3.26 -8.43 -4.51
CA ILE A 60 3.38 -9.19 -5.77
C ILE A 60 2.07 -9.17 -6.55
N PHE A 61 0.93 -9.41 -5.89
CA PHE A 61 -0.34 -9.59 -6.60
C PHE A 61 -1.10 -8.29 -6.83
N VAL A 62 -1.10 -7.36 -5.87
CA VAL A 62 -1.91 -6.13 -5.95
C VAL A 62 -1.13 -4.99 -6.58
N MET A 63 0.10 -4.71 -6.12
CA MET A 63 0.89 -3.61 -6.71
C MET A 63 1.23 -3.92 -8.17
N ILE A 64 1.77 -5.10 -8.49
CA ILE A 64 2.17 -5.42 -9.88
C ILE A 64 0.95 -5.38 -10.82
N SER A 65 -0.18 -5.98 -10.42
CA SER A 65 -1.41 -5.93 -11.22
C SER A 65 -1.91 -4.51 -11.43
N SER A 66 -1.84 -3.66 -10.40
CA SER A 66 -2.24 -2.25 -10.49
C SER A 66 -1.33 -1.45 -11.42
N PHE A 67 0.00 -1.63 -11.32
CA PHE A 67 0.97 -0.97 -12.17
C PHE A 67 0.80 -1.33 -13.66
N LEU A 68 0.55 -2.62 -13.94
CA LEU A 68 0.29 -3.12 -15.29
C LEU A 68 -1.07 -2.64 -15.82
N GLY A 69 -2.13 -2.78 -15.01
CA GLY A 69 -3.50 -2.43 -15.38
C GLY A 69 -3.72 -0.94 -15.61
N GLN A 70 -3.08 -0.08 -14.80
CA GLN A 70 -3.21 1.37 -14.92
C GLN A 70 -2.12 2.04 -15.78
N ARG A 71 -1.22 1.26 -16.41
CA ARG A 71 -0.14 1.77 -17.28
C ARG A 71 0.72 2.86 -16.62
N VAL A 72 0.85 2.81 -15.30
CA VAL A 72 1.62 3.78 -14.51
C VAL A 72 3.09 3.74 -14.91
N ILE A 73 3.62 2.55 -15.21
CA ILE A 73 5.01 2.35 -15.66
C ILE A 73 5.31 3.10 -16.96
N SER A 74 4.35 3.20 -17.89
CA SER A 74 4.57 3.89 -19.18
C SER A 74 4.30 5.40 -19.14
N THR A 75 3.56 5.89 -18.15
CA THR A 75 3.15 7.30 -18.03
C THR A 75 3.97 8.10 -17.02
N LEU A 76 4.60 7.42 -16.04
CA LEU A 76 5.56 8.01 -15.09
C LEU A 76 6.68 8.85 -15.74
N PRO A 77 7.31 8.43 -16.85
CA PRO A 77 8.37 9.22 -17.49
C PRO A 77 7.85 10.50 -18.17
N GLN A 78 6.53 10.58 -18.42
CA GLN A 78 5.93 11.63 -19.24
C GLN A 78 5.43 12.80 -18.38
N ARG A 79 5.06 12.56 -17.11
CA ARG A 79 4.54 13.59 -16.18
C ARG A 79 4.99 13.40 -14.73
N PRO A 80 6.30 13.48 -14.44
CA PRO A 80 6.85 13.17 -13.11
C PRO A 80 6.42 14.12 -11.99
N GLY A 81 5.86 15.29 -12.30
CA GLY A 81 5.47 16.32 -11.33
C GLY A 81 4.01 16.27 -10.89
N GLU A 82 3.16 15.42 -11.48
CA GLU A 82 1.76 15.34 -11.05
C GLU A 82 1.67 14.55 -9.74
N ALA A 83 0.96 15.12 -8.75
CA ALA A 83 0.76 14.51 -7.44
C ALA A 83 0.22 13.06 -7.53
N TYR A 84 -0.58 12.78 -8.55
CA TYR A 84 -1.09 11.44 -8.87
C TYR A 84 0.02 10.39 -9.00
N TYR A 85 1.09 10.68 -9.74
CA TYR A 85 2.19 9.74 -9.98
C TYR A 85 3.22 9.76 -8.86
N LEU A 86 3.48 10.94 -8.29
CA LEU A 86 4.50 11.10 -7.25
C LEU A 86 4.14 10.33 -5.97
N VAL A 87 2.90 10.41 -5.52
CA VAL A 87 2.46 9.75 -4.29
C VAL A 87 2.58 8.23 -4.40
N VAL A 88 2.24 7.67 -5.57
CA VAL A 88 2.38 6.22 -5.83
C VAL A 88 3.84 5.79 -5.94
N ALA A 89 4.69 6.59 -6.59
CA ALA A 89 6.12 6.31 -6.66
C ALA A 89 6.78 6.34 -5.27
N ILE A 90 6.42 7.32 -4.43
CA ILE A 90 6.90 7.41 -3.04
C ILE A 90 6.40 6.20 -2.24
N HIS A 91 5.11 5.87 -2.31
CA HIS A 91 4.55 4.71 -1.62
C HIS A 91 5.26 3.41 -2.03
N ALA A 92 5.41 3.16 -3.33
CA ALA A 92 6.07 1.96 -3.84
C ALA A 92 7.54 1.88 -3.41
N GLY A 93 8.28 3.00 -3.47
CA GLY A 93 9.67 3.07 -3.03
C GLY A 93 9.82 2.81 -1.52
N LEU A 94 9.00 3.46 -0.70
CA LEU A 94 8.99 3.26 0.75
C LEU A 94 8.60 1.82 1.09
N GLY A 95 7.57 1.26 0.46
CA GLY A 95 7.10 -0.10 0.67
C GLY A 95 8.16 -1.15 0.31
N LEU A 96 8.86 -0.98 -0.80
CA LEU A 96 9.93 -1.89 -1.22
C LEU A 96 11.11 -1.89 -0.24
N ILE A 97 11.52 -0.70 0.24
CA ILE A 97 12.57 -0.58 1.25
C ILE A 97 12.10 -1.21 2.57
N ALA A 98 10.86 -0.93 2.97
CA ALA A 98 10.27 -1.45 4.20
C ALA A 98 10.22 -2.99 4.20
N GLU A 99 9.75 -3.59 3.11
CA GLU A 99 9.66 -5.03 2.93
C GLU A 99 11.05 -5.69 2.87
N GLY A 100 11.99 -5.10 2.12
CA GLY A 100 13.38 -5.60 2.07
C GLY A 100 14.06 -5.60 3.43
N LEU A 101 13.88 -4.54 4.21
CA LEU A 101 14.38 -4.46 5.59
C LEU A 101 13.67 -5.43 6.53
N ALA A 102 12.37 -5.67 6.34
CA ALA A 102 11.61 -6.65 7.12
C ALA A 102 12.11 -8.08 6.86
N ILE A 103 12.32 -8.46 5.60
CA ILE A 103 12.90 -9.76 5.20
C ILE A 103 14.30 -9.91 5.80
N TYR A 104 15.14 -8.87 5.72
CA TYR A 104 16.46 -8.89 6.36
C TYR A 104 16.35 -9.12 7.87
N CYS A 105 15.48 -8.39 8.57
CA CYS A 105 15.27 -8.53 10.01
C CYS A 105 14.76 -9.93 10.37
N LEU A 106 13.87 -10.50 9.56
CA LEU A 106 13.32 -11.84 9.73
C LEU A 106 14.42 -12.91 9.59
N LEU A 107 15.21 -12.87 8.52
CA LEU A 107 16.31 -13.81 8.28
C LEU A 107 17.42 -13.69 9.34
N ALA A 108 17.76 -12.46 9.76
CA ALA A 108 18.73 -12.20 10.82
C ALA A 108 18.20 -12.56 12.23
N GLY A 109 16.88 -12.50 12.42
CA GLY A 109 16.16 -12.94 13.61
C GLY A 109 16.23 -14.45 13.77
N HIS A 110 15.90 -15.19 12.70
CA HIS A 110 15.96 -16.66 12.61
C HIS A 110 17.38 -17.24 12.48
N GLN A 111 18.42 -16.41 12.56
CA GLN A 111 19.84 -16.82 12.46
C GLN A 111 20.22 -17.48 11.11
N ILE A 112 19.40 -17.32 10.07
CA ILE A 112 19.69 -17.80 8.72
C ILE A 112 20.77 -16.92 8.07
N LEU A 113 20.72 -15.61 8.34
CA LEU A 113 21.70 -14.65 7.83
C LEU A 113 22.59 -14.12 8.97
N PRO A 114 23.92 -14.05 8.78
CA PRO A 114 24.81 -13.54 9.81
C PRO A 114 24.54 -12.05 10.07
N ARG A 115 24.46 -11.68 11.35
CA ARG A 115 24.23 -10.30 11.83
C ARG A 115 25.48 -9.43 11.64
N LYS A 116 25.90 -9.22 10.40
CA LYS A 116 27.15 -8.52 10.05
C LYS A 116 27.06 -7.00 10.15
N ILE A 117 25.85 -6.43 10.19
CA ILE A 117 25.64 -4.98 10.12
C ILE A 117 24.91 -4.48 11.36
N GLY A 118 25.61 -3.82 12.28
CA GLY A 118 25.02 -3.09 13.40
C GLY A 118 24.20 -3.93 14.38
N ARG A 119 23.46 -3.26 15.28
CA ARG A 119 22.54 -3.93 16.22
C ARG A 119 21.20 -4.13 15.53
N LEU A 120 20.72 -5.39 15.49
CA LEU A 120 19.45 -5.78 14.88
C LEU A 120 18.26 -4.93 15.36
N ARG A 121 18.27 -4.50 16.63
CA ARG A 121 17.26 -3.59 17.19
C ARG A 121 17.09 -2.31 16.36
N TYR A 122 18.17 -1.69 15.89
CA TYR A 122 18.06 -0.45 15.11
C TYR A 122 17.43 -0.72 13.75
N TRP A 123 17.80 -1.82 13.10
CA TRP A 123 17.15 -2.24 11.86
C TRP A 123 15.66 -2.46 12.02
N MET A 124 15.22 -3.11 13.10
CA MET A 124 13.79 -3.31 13.37
C MET A 124 13.03 -1.98 13.55
N TRP A 125 13.62 -1.00 14.23
CA TRP A 125 13.01 0.33 14.37
C TRP A 125 12.99 1.10 13.04
N THR A 126 14.06 1.01 12.25
CA THR A 126 14.09 1.58 10.90
C THR A 126 13.03 0.95 10.01
N THR A 127 12.90 -0.39 10.02
CA THR A 127 11.83 -1.11 9.29
C THR A 127 10.46 -0.59 9.69
N PHE A 128 10.19 -0.46 11.00
CA PHE A 128 8.91 0.04 11.49
C PHE A 128 8.62 1.47 11.03
N ALA A 129 9.64 2.35 11.01
CA ALA A 129 9.49 3.72 10.52
C ALA A 129 9.15 3.76 9.02
N PHE A 130 9.86 2.97 8.20
CA PHE A 130 9.57 2.86 6.76
C PHE A 130 8.19 2.27 6.49
N TRP A 131 7.78 1.23 7.24
CA TRP A 131 6.44 0.66 7.17
C TRP A 131 5.35 1.68 7.50
N THR A 132 5.57 2.49 8.54
CA THR A 132 4.63 3.57 8.91
C THR A 132 4.53 4.62 7.81
N ALA A 133 5.66 5.05 7.25
CA ALA A 133 5.69 6.02 6.15
C ALA A 133 5.02 5.46 4.88
N ALA A 134 5.26 4.19 4.56
CA ALA A 134 4.62 3.50 3.44
C ALA A 134 3.10 3.44 3.60
N LEU A 135 2.59 3.11 4.80
CA LEU A 135 1.15 3.10 5.07
C LEU A 135 0.53 4.49 4.86
N ILE A 136 1.16 5.54 5.38
CA ILE A 136 0.67 6.93 5.20
C ILE A 136 0.63 7.27 3.71
N ALA A 137 1.66 6.92 2.96
CA ALA A 137 1.70 7.13 1.51
C ALA A 137 0.66 6.27 0.75
N GLY A 138 0.32 5.09 1.26
CA GLY A 138 -0.73 4.21 0.70
C GLY A 138 -2.12 4.79 0.90
N VAL A 139 -2.42 5.28 2.11
CA VAL A 139 -3.64 6.03 2.40
C VAL A 139 -3.73 7.29 1.52
N ALA A 140 -2.62 8.01 1.36
CA ALA A 140 -2.58 9.18 0.48
C ALA A 140 -2.84 8.81 -0.99
N THR A 141 -2.29 7.69 -1.47
CA THR A 141 -2.57 7.15 -2.81
C THR A 141 -4.07 6.91 -2.98
N TYR A 142 -4.67 6.21 -2.02
CA TYR A 142 -6.10 5.91 -2.05
C TYR A 142 -6.96 7.19 -2.10
N ALA A 143 -6.62 8.19 -1.28
CA ALA A 143 -7.35 9.45 -1.25
C ALA A 143 -7.23 10.21 -2.58
N VAL A 144 -6.02 10.37 -3.12
CA VAL A 144 -5.79 11.14 -4.36
C VAL A 144 -6.46 10.47 -5.56
N TRP A 145 -6.51 9.14 -5.59
CA TRP A 145 -6.99 8.38 -6.74
C TRP A 145 -8.50 8.12 -6.70
N TYR A 146 -9.09 7.91 -5.52
CA TYR A 146 -10.46 7.40 -5.42
C TYR A 146 -11.45 8.33 -4.72
N MET A 147 -11.00 9.31 -3.93
CA MET A 147 -11.88 10.29 -3.26
C MET A 147 -12.23 11.49 -4.14
N GLN A 148 -11.92 11.47 -5.44
CA GLN A 148 -12.37 12.54 -6.34
C GLN A 148 -13.91 12.52 -6.44
N PRO A 149 -14.59 13.68 -6.40
CA PRO A 149 -16.03 13.73 -6.57
C PRO A 149 -16.40 13.09 -7.91
N SER A 150 -17.37 12.16 -7.91
CA SER A 150 -18.03 11.78 -9.16
C SER A 150 -18.62 13.05 -9.77
N PRO A 151 -18.52 13.28 -11.09
CA PRO A 151 -19.10 14.47 -11.71
C PRO A 151 -20.58 14.55 -11.30
N PRO A 152 -21.07 15.73 -10.86
CA PRO A 152 -22.43 15.86 -10.40
C PRO A 152 -23.38 15.36 -11.48
N THR A 153 -24.42 14.61 -11.09
CA THR A 153 -25.40 14.00 -12.01
C THR A 153 -25.99 15.01 -13.01
N THR A 154 -25.99 16.29 -12.65
CA THR A 154 -26.36 17.43 -13.51
C THR A 154 -25.48 17.57 -14.76
N GLU A 155 -24.17 17.31 -14.68
CA GLU A 155 -23.27 17.35 -15.85
C GLU A 155 -23.48 16.15 -16.79
N LEU A 156 -23.71 14.96 -16.24
CA LEU A 156 -24.08 13.76 -17.02
C LEU A 156 -25.40 13.96 -17.75
N THR A 157 -26.38 14.59 -17.09
CA THR A 157 -27.68 14.90 -17.70
C THR A 157 -27.51 15.95 -18.81
N ASN A 158 -26.71 17.00 -18.60
CA ASN A 158 -26.45 18.02 -19.62
C ASN A 158 -25.65 17.48 -20.82
N GLN A 159 -24.68 16.59 -20.61
CA GLN A 159 -23.93 15.96 -21.70
C GLN A 159 -24.80 15.01 -22.53
N LEU A 160 -25.62 14.16 -21.89
CA LEU A 160 -26.59 13.31 -22.58
C LEU A 160 -27.62 14.13 -23.37
N THR A 161 -28.11 15.23 -22.79
CA THR A 161 -29.07 16.11 -23.47
C THR A 161 -28.41 16.83 -24.66
N THR A 162 -27.15 17.23 -24.54
CA THR A 162 -26.39 17.88 -25.63
C THR A 162 -26.05 16.90 -26.75
N GLU A 163 -25.74 15.63 -26.45
CA GLU A 163 -25.55 14.59 -27.47
C GLU A 163 -26.86 14.20 -28.17
N LEU A 164 -27.98 14.11 -27.44
CA LEU A 164 -29.31 13.83 -28.01
C LEU A 164 -29.84 14.98 -28.88
N THR A 165 -29.45 16.22 -28.60
CA THR A 165 -29.88 17.40 -29.38
C THR A 165 -29.01 17.62 -30.63
N ASN A 166 -27.81 17.04 -30.68
CA ASN A 166 -26.86 17.16 -31.79
C ASN A 166 -26.78 15.92 -32.69
N GLN A 167 -27.66 14.92 -32.50
CA GLN A 167 -27.84 13.87 -33.53
C GLN A 167 -28.76 14.40 -34.65
N PRO A 168 -28.32 14.35 -35.92
CA PRO A 168 -29.11 14.82 -37.06
C PRO A 168 -30.31 13.93 -37.39
#